data_AF-A0A165XM68-F1
#
_entry.id   AF-A0A165XM68-F1
#
_cell.length_a   1.000
_cell.length_b   1.000
_cell.length_c   1.000
_cell.angle_alpha   90.00
_cell.angle_beta   90.00
_cell.angle_gamma   90.00
#
_symmetry.space_group_name_H-M   'P 1'
#
loop_
_entity.id
_entity.type
_entity.pdbx_description
1 polymer ?
#
loop_
_entity_poly.entity_id
_entity_poly.type
_entity_poly.pdbx_seq_one_letter_code
_entity_poly.pdbx_strand_id
1 'polypeptide(L)'
;MTIPSLFSSRADILAQLESMGVDSLGSTKIPTSVLEDKLNRALSLAERVPEFSDSEHPIDPSKLPAWTNTKDLGSLFPGGTNPGDLATVRAMFRGRIPTILSSVRAFSDVQRTVKEIAQNYVDGHEYSYIRDEHDRSAIHFRVLGIYELNETPLVSLAYETDNTRHLYKTNDFIDARVKAGARNIARITCTLEEQALLRHLLHLNSTRVAPGYQPRLERAEDRYTTSFLLPLAELSQAQIGRLSSNDGCHVCWAPASSGRYCTSCNMVKFCGRNCQRGDQKIHKDFDARMKGGTWTDATFVVNPVIDGKQMFTATINHSSGQLSEPSKSLDAPENVHGDNATLVKIQRPLAKPETNDENDAACMLVYDRYRTFTGHIFKKDNPELWGKAMKLMPYGSESVRVYRFAKRTGDWTLSVCLDREPFGKPVW
;
A
#
# COMPACT_ATOMS: atom_id res chain seq x y z
N MET A 1 -11.75 11.81 -18.67
CA MET A 1 -10.77 11.46 -19.73
C MET A 1 -10.20 10.11 -19.35
N THR A 2 -10.37 9.07 -20.17
CA THR A 2 -9.80 7.75 -19.90
C THR A 2 -8.31 7.78 -20.20
N ILE A 3 -7.50 7.46 -19.19
CA ILE A 3 -6.05 7.32 -19.31
C ILE A 3 -5.79 6.13 -20.26
N PRO A 4 -5.05 6.30 -21.38
CA PRO A 4 -4.62 5.17 -22.17
C PRO A 4 -3.84 4.20 -21.27
N SER A 5 -4.17 2.91 -21.29
CA SER A 5 -3.43 1.91 -20.50
C SER A 5 -1.94 1.98 -20.87
N LEU A 6 -1.13 2.47 -19.92
CA LEU A 6 0.33 2.53 -20.05
C LEU A 6 0.99 1.17 -19.83
N PHE A 7 0.23 0.20 -19.32
CA PHE A 7 0.63 -1.18 -19.17
C PHE A 7 0.25 -2.00 -20.40
N SER A 8 1.17 -2.85 -20.83
CA SER A 8 0.97 -3.73 -21.98
C SER A 8 0.04 -4.88 -21.63
N SER A 9 -0.04 -5.27 -20.35
CA SER A 9 -0.85 -6.38 -19.92
C SER A 9 -1.43 -6.23 -18.49
N ARG A 10 -2.50 -6.97 -18.23
CA ARG A 10 -3.04 -7.21 -16.88
C ARG A 10 -1.98 -7.73 -15.91
N ALA A 11 -1.09 -8.60 -16.39
CA ALA A 11 -0.05 -9.20 -15.56
C ALA A 11 0.93 -8.13 -15.07
N ASP A 12 1.21 -7.12 -15.88
CA ASP A 12 2.10 -6.02 -15.52
C ASP A 12 1.54 -5.24 -14.33
N ILE A 13 0.25 -4.87 -14.36
CA ILE A 13 -0.38 -4.13 -13.25
C ILE A 13 -0.36 -4.95 -11.94
N LEU A 14 -0.64 -6.25 -12.02
CA LEU A 14 -0.55 -7.14 -10.86
C LEU A 14 0.88 -7.18 -10.30
N ALA A 15 1.87 -7.30 -11.18
CA ALA A 15 3.27 -7.33 -10.80
C ALA A 15 3.70 -6.02 -10.13
N GLN A 16 3.21 -4.87 -10.60
CA GLN A 16 3.45 -3.57 -9.97
C GLN A 16 2.81 -3.46 -8.59
N LEU A 17 1.53 -3.84 -8.46
CA LEU A 17 0.82 -3.86 -7.17
C LEU A 17 1.54 -4.76 -6.14
N GLU A 18 2.01 -5.93 -6.59
CA GLU A 18 2.79 -6.85 -5.74
C GLU A 18 4.13 -6.26 -5.31
N SER A 19 4.80 -5.51 -6.19
CA SER A 19 6.03 -4.77 -5.86
C SER A 19 5.81 -3.73 -4.76
N MET A 20 4.62 -3.12 -4.72
CA MET A 20 4.20 -2.19 -3.66
C MET A 20 3.70 -2.91 -2.39
N GLY A 21 3.68 -4.24 -2.40
CA GLY A 21 3.20 -5.06 -1.29
C GLY A 21 1.69 -5.24 -1.20
N VAL A 22 0.95 -4.78 -2.22
CA VAL A 22 -0.49 -5.03 -2.33
C VAL A 22 -0.70 -6.46 -2.80
N ASP A 23 -1.28 -7.30 -1.94
CA ASP A 23 -1.50 -8.70 -2.27
C ASP A 23 -2.58 -8.83 -3.35
N SER A 24 -2.21 -9.33 -4.52
CA SER A 24 -3.18 -9.80 -5.48
C SER A 24 -3.65 -11.18 -5.02
N LEU A 25 -4.87 -11.27 -4.47
CA LEU A 25 -5.40 -12.46 -3.78
C LEU A 25 -5.64 -13.69 -4.70
N GLY A 26 -4.71 -14.01 -5.61
CA GLY A 26 -4.79 -15.14 -6.55
C GLY A 26 -5.93 -15.07 -7.54
N SER A 27 -6.79 -14.05 -7.47
CA SER A 27 -7.95 -13.96 -8.33
C SER A 27 -7.58 -13.41 -9.71
N THR A 28 -7.62 -14.31 -10.68
CA THR A 28 -7.34 -14.00 -12.09
C THR A 28 -8.45 -13.18 -12.76
N LYS A 29 -9.60 -12.96 -12.10
CA LYS A 29 -10.82 -12.42 -12.72
C LYS A 29 -11.20 -10.98 -12.35
N ILE A 30 -10.35 -10.25 -11.62
CA ILE A 30 -10.57 -8.82 -11.36
C ILE A 30 -10.60 -8.08 -12.71
N PRO A 31 -11.45 -7.09 -12.99
CA PRO A 31 -11.34 -6.30 -14.22
C PRO A 31 -10.03 -5.50 -14.27
N THR A 32 -9.47 -5.25 -15.46
CA THR A 32 -8.23 -4.46 -15.60
C THR A 32 -8.40 -3.04 -15.06
N SER A 33 -9.53 -2.39 -15.33
CA SER A 33 -9.82 -1.04 -14.81
C SER A 33 -9.77 -0.95 -13.28
N VAL A 34 -10.28 -1.98 -12.57
CA VAL A 34 -10.23 -2.03 -11.11
C VAL A 34 -8.79 -2.19 -10.60
N LEU A 35 -7.95 -2.91 -11.34
CA LEU A 35 -6.52 -3.01 -11.01
C LEU A 35 -5.79 -1.69 -11.25
N GLU A 36 -6.09 -1.00 -12.35
CA GLU A 36 -5.55 0.33 -12.65
C GLU A 36 -5.94 1.35 -11.58
N ASP A 37 -7.21 1.37 -11.17
CA ASP A 37 -7.70 2.23 -10.09
C ASP A 37 -6.99 1.94 -8.76
N LYS A 38 -6.73 0.67 -8.46
CA LYS A 38 -5.93 0.28 -7.28
C LYS A 38 -4.49 0.73 -7.39
N LEU A 39 -3.87 0.59 -8.55
CA LEU A 39 -2.50 1.06 -8.75
C LEU A 39 -2.42 2.58 -8.62
N ASN A 40 -3.38 3.31 -9.19
CA ASN A 40 -3.51 4.77 -9.02
C ASN A 40 -3.60 5.14 -7.54
N ARG A 41 -4.49 4.47 -6.80
CA ARG A 41 -4.66 4.72 -5.36
C ARG A 41 -3.40 4.37 -4.57
N ALA A 42 -2.73 3.28 -4.92
CA ALA A 42 -1.48 2.86 -4.29
C ALA A 42 -0.38 3.91 -4.48
N LEU A 43 -0.16 4.39 -5.71
CA LEU A 43 0.82 5.45 -5.99
C LEU A 43 0.48 6.76 -5.27
N SER A 44 -0.80 7.13 -5.25
CA SER A 44 -1.27 8.32 -4.53
C SER A 44 -0.98 8.25 -3.03
N LEU A 45 -1.18 7.08 -2.43
CA LEU A 45 -0.89 6.85 -1.01
C LEU A 45 0.62 6.83 -0.74
N ALA A 46 1.42 6.30 -1.67
CA ALA A 46 2.87 6.31 -1.58
C ALA A 46 3.46 7.74 -1.65
N GLU A 47 2.90 8.61 -2.50
CA GLU A 47 3.27 10.03 -2.59
C GLU A 47 2.61 10.90 -1.51
N ARG A 48 1.73 10.33 -0.68
CA ARG A 48 0.92 11.07 0.31
C ARG A 48 0.08 12.20 -0.28
N VAL A 49 -0.28 12.13 -1.57
CA VAL A 49 -1.09 13.15 -2.28
C VAL A 49 -2.41 13.49 -1.56
N PRO A 50 -3.15 12.53 -0.97
CA PRO A 50 -4.37 12.86 -0.22
C PRO A 50 -4.17 13.79 0.98
N GLU A 51 -2.93 13.98 1.46
CA GLU A 51 -2.62 14.90 2.56
C GLU A 51 -2.41 16.35 2.06
N PHE A 52 -2.21 16.54 0.76
CA PHE A 52 -1.90 17.84 0.14
C PHE A 52 -3.02 18.35 -0.77
N SER A 53 -3.79 17.43 -1.35
CA SER A 53 -4.87 17.74 -2.27
C SER A 53 -6.18 17.28 -1.64
N ASP A 54 -6.87 18.22 -0.99
CA ASP A 54 -8.33 18.13 -0.99
C ASP A 54 -8.71 18.05 -2.46
N SER A 55 -9.43 17.00 -2.86
CA SER A 55 -9.65 16.55 -4.25
C SER A 55 -10.15 17.62 -5.24
N GLU A 56 -10.42 18.84 -4.77
CA GLU A 56 -10.87 20.00 -5.51
C GLU A 56 -9.73 20.93 -6.01
N HIS A 57 -8.51 20.84 -5.47
CA HIS A 57 -7.44 21.79 -5.78
C HIS A 57 -6.25 21.13 -6.50
N PRO A 58 -6.09 21.34 -7.82
CA PRO A 58 -4.91 20.88 -8.52
C PRO A 58 -3.67 21.67 -8.09
N ILE A 59 -2.52 21.01 -8.08
CA ILE A 59 -1.25 21.58 -7.61
C ILE A 59 -0.72 22.55 -8.65
N ASP A 60 -0.44 23.79 -8.23
CA ASP A 60 0.18 24.83 -9.05
C ASP A 60 1.60 25.11 -8.53
N PRO A 61 2.65 24.49 -9.11
CA PRO A 61 4.02 24.69 -8.64
C PRO A 61 4.46 26.16 -8.64
N SER A 62 3.90 27.01 -9.52
CA SER A 62 4.28 28.42 -9.59
C SER A 62 3.87 29.25 -8.37
N LYS A 63 2.96 28.73 -7.55
CA LYS A 63 2.48 29.36 -6.31
C LYS A 63 3.18 28.83 -5.06
N LEU A 64 3.99 27.79 -5.20
CA LEU A 64 4.71 27.19 -4.08
C LEU A 64 6.05 27.92 -3.86
N PRO A 65 6.52 28.04 -2.60
CA PRO A 65 7.85 28.57 -2.35
C PRO A 65 8.92 27.63 -2.93
N ALA A 66 10.01 28.21 -3.42
CA ALA A 66 11.16 27.44 -3.89
C ALA A 66 11.81 26.68 -2.72
N TRP A 67 12.23 25.44 -2.96
CA TRP A 67 12.90 24.63 -1.96
C TRP A 67 14.31 25.16 -1.66
N THR A 68 14.56 25.60 -0.43
CA THR A 68 15.84 26.21 -0.04
C THR A 68 16.86 25.23 0.56
N ASN A 69 16.41 24.07 1.07
CA ASN A 69 17.27 23.12 1.78
C ASN A 69 17.88 22.06 0.85
N THR A 70 18.84 22.46 0.00
CA THR A 70 19.45 21.54 -0.98
C THR A 70 20.37 20.49 -0.35
N LYS A 71 20.95 20.75 0.83
CA LYS A 71 21.92 19.85 1.48
C LYS A 71 21.30 18.57 2.01
N ASP A 72 19.99 18.56 2.23
CA ASP A 72 19.28 17.45 2.86
C ASP A 72 18.26 16.78 1.94
N LEU A 73 18.19 17.19 0.66
CA LEU A 73 17.19 16.68 -0.26
C LEU A 73 17.25 15.15 -0.36
N GLY A 74 18.45 14.58 -0.44
CA GLY A 74 18.65 13.14 -0.53
C GLY A 74 18.14 12.33 0.68
N SER A 75 18.00 12.92 1.87
CA SER A 75 17.47 12.21 3.05
C SER A 75 15.94 12.17 3.07
N LEU A 76 15.30 13.16 2.47
CA LEU A 76 13.84 13.28 2.36
C LEU A 76 13.24 12.34 1.32
N PHE A 77 14.03 11.92 0.33
CA PHE A 77 13.66 10.86 -0.59
C PHE A 77 14.09 9.49 -0.05
N PRO A 78 13.14 8.56 0.21
CA PRO A 78 13.48 7.21 0.62
C PRO A 78 14.39 6.55 -0.42
N GLY A 79 15.52 5.98 0.01
CA GLY A 79 16.51 5.37 -0.89
C GLY A 79 16.07 4.04 -1.54
N GLY A 80 14.82 3.63 -1.32
CA GLY A 80 14.35 2.26 -1.54
C GLY A 80 14.95 1.30 -0.51
N THR A 81 14.11 0.47 0.11
CA THR A 81 14.61 -0.60 0.99
C THR A 81 15.30 -1.65 0.12
N ASN A 82 16.40 -2.22 0.60
CA ASN A 82 17.12 -3.25 -0.15
C ASN A 82 16.15 -4.43 -0.41
N PRO A 83 15.75 -4.70 -1.66
CA PRO A 83 14.65 -5.61 -1.96
C PRO A 83 14.96 -7.06 -1.57
N GLY A 84 16.25 -7.37 -1.40
CA GLY A 84 16.72 -8.65 -0.87
C GLY A 84 16.12 -9.00 0.48
N ASP A 85 15.76 -8.02 1.32
CA ASP A 85 15.18 -8.33 2.62
C ASP A 85 13.68 -8.56 2.50
N LEU A 86 12.91 -7.62 1.97
CA LEU A 86 11.44 -7.70 1.92
C LEU A 86 10.90 -8.74 0.92
N ALA A 87 11.49 -8.85 -0.27
CA ALA A 87 11.07 -9.81 -1.28
C ALA A 87 11.39 -11.24 -0.86
N THR A 88 12.59 -11.47 -0.33
CA THR A 88 13.04 -12.79 0.13
C THR A 88 12.26 -13.23 1.36
N VAL A 89 12.03 -12.32 2.31
CA VAL A 89 11.07 -12.47 3.42
C VAL A 89 9.72 -12.93 2.83
N ARG A 90 9.08 -12.13 1.97
CA ARG A 90 7.75 -12.48 1.42
C ARG A 90 7.73 -13.78 0.61
N ALA A 91 8.77 -14.07 -0.16
CA ALA A 91 8.93 -15.27 -0.96
C ALA A 91 9.07 -16.53 -0.09
N MET A 92 9.98 -16.48 0.90
CA MET A 92 10.13 -17.52 1.91
C MET A 92 8.81 -17.73 2.67
N PHE A 93 8.09 -16.65 2.97
CA PHE A 93 6.82 -16.72 3.68
C PHE A 93 5.66 -17.31 2.86
N ARG A 94 5.71 -17.28 1.53
CA ARG A 94 4.65 -17.83 0.67
C ARG A 94 4.87 -19.28 0.24
N GLY A 95 6.01 -19.88 0.61
CA GLY A 95 6.37 -21.23 0.15
C GLY A 95 6.44 -21.34 -1.38
N ARG A 96 6.54 -20.21 -2.08
CA ARG A 96 6.63 -20.11 -3.54
C ARG A 96 7.98 -19.52 -3.88
N ILE A 97 8.72 -20.19 -4.75
CA ILE A 97 9.88 -19.59 -5.42
C ILE A 97 9.30 -18.50 -6.33
N PRO A 98 9.68 -17.22 -6.18
CA PRO A 98 9.21 -16.17 -7.07
C PRO A 98 9.68 -16.51 -8.47
N THR A 99 8.75 -16.83 -9.37
CA THR A 99 9.07 -17.13 -10.77
C THR A 99 9.57 -15.90 -11.52
N ILE A 100 9.41 -14.70 -10.95
CA ILE A 100 9.88 -13.43 -11.53
C ILE A 100 10.37 -12.54 -10.38
N LEU A 101 11.69 -12.45 -10.19
CA LEU A 101 12.30 -11.58 -9.17
C LEU A 101 12.37 -10.10 -9.60
N SER A 102 12.27 -9.81 -10.91
CA SER A 102 12.42 -8.45 -11.46
C SER A 102 11.29 -7.52 -11.04
N SER A 103 10.04 -7.97 -11.15
CA SER A 103 8.88 -7.15 -10.80
C SER A 103 8.83 -6.78 -9.32
N VAL A 104 9.39 -7.61 -8.45
CA VAL A 104 9.34 -7.38 -6.99
C VAL A 104 10.14 -6.13 -6.58
N ARG A 105 11.01 -5.62 -7.45
CA ARG A 105 11.86 -4.44 -7.19
C ARG A 105 11.39 -3.15 -7.84
N ALA A 106 10.43 -3.23 -8.77
CA ALA A 106 10.05 -2.10 -9.60
C ALA A 106 9.72 -0.84 -8.78
N PHE A 107 8.90 -0.95 -7.74
CA PHE A 107 8.59 0.19 -6.87
C PHE A 107 9.82 0.75 -6.12
N SER A 108 10.66 -0.11 -5.54
CA SER A 108 11.88 0.35 -4.84
C SER A 108 12.89 1.00 -5.78
N ASP A 109 12.96 0.55 -7.03
CA ASP A 109 13.82 1.15 -8.04
C ASP A 109 13.25 2.50 -8.51
N VAL A 110 11.91 2.63 -8.66
CA VAL A 110 11.28 3.94 -8.91
C VAL A 110 11.56 4.92 -7.76
N GLN A 111 11.52 4.49 -6.49
CA GLN A 111 11.90 5.36 -5.35
C GLN A 111 13.32 5.91 -5.52
N ARG A 112 14.28 5.06 -5.89
CA ARG A 112 15.67 5.44 -6.15
C ARG A 112 15.78 6.38 -7.34
N THR A 113 15.07 6.10 -8.43
CA THR A 113 15.08 6.94 -9.63
C THR A 113 14.47 8.33 -9.37
N VAL A 114 13.37 8.43 -8.63
CA VAL A 114 12.80 9.73 -8.24
C VAL A 114 13.81 10.53 -7.39
N LYS A 115 14.50 9.88 -6.44
CA LYS A 115 15.59 10.49 -5.68
C LYS A 115 16.73 10.96 -6.58
N GLU A 116 17.16 10.14 -7.53
CA GLU A 116 18.24 10.44 -8.47
C GLU A 116 17.90 11.62 -9.37
N ILE A 117 16.65 11.73 -9.84
CA ILE A 117 16.15 12.90 -10.58
C ILE A 117 16.31 14.19 -9.77
N ALA A 118 15.89 14.15 -8.50
CA ALA A 118 15.95 15.30 -7.61
C ALA A 118 17.42 15.70 -7.33
N GLN A 119 18.29 14.71 -7.10
CA GLN A 119 19.72 14.93 -6.86
C GLN A 119 20.43 15.49 -8.10
N ASN A 120 20.16 14.93 -9.28
CA ASN A 120 20.70 15.42 -10.55
C ASN A 120 20.40 16.91 -10.75
N TYR A 121 19.18 17.35 -10.43
CA TYR A 121 18.83 18.77 -10.51
C TYR A 121 19.66 19.64 -9.55
N VAL A 122 19.84 19.20 -8.29
CA VAL A 122 20.69 19.89 -7.31
C VAL A 122 22.15 19.97 -7.76
N ASP A 123 22.63 18.94 -8.45
CA ASP A 123 23.99 18.85 -9.00
C ASP A 123 24.15 19.66 -10.30
N GLY A 124 23.11 20.38 -10.73
CA GLY A 124 23.13 21.27 -11.91
C GLY A 124 22.73 20.60 -13.22
N HIS A 125 22.14 19.40 -13.17
CA HIS A 125 21.58 18.71 -14.34
C HIS A 125 20.08 19.03 -14.49
N GLU A 126 19.78 20.10 -15.23
CA GLU A 126 18.38 20.45 -15.55
C GLU A 126 17.70 19.42 -16.47
N TYR A 127 18.49 18.78 -17.33
CA TYR A 127 18.03 17.80 -18.31
C TYR A 127 18.48 16.41 -17.92
N SER A 128 17.56 15.46 -18.00
CA SER A 128 17.83 14.06 -17.73
C SER A 128 17.07 13.17 -18.72
N TYR A 129 17.57 11.96 -18.90
CA TYR A 129 16.84 10.92 -19.58
C TYR A 129 17.05 9.57 -18.91
N ILE A 130 15.99 8.78 -18.96
CA ILE A 130 15.90 7.43 -18.44
C ILE A 130 15.84 6.49 -19.64
N ARG A 131 16.60 5.40 -19.61
CA ARG A 131 16.58 4.36 -20.66
C ARG A 131 16.67 2.97 -20.05
N ASP A 132 16.15 1.97 -20.75
CA ASP A 132 16.35 0.59 -20.32
C ASP A 132 17.70 0.07 -20.82
N GLU A 133 18.19 -1.00 -20.20
CA GLU A 133 19.49 -1.59 -20.55
C GLU A 133 19.62 -1.99 -22.02
N HIS A 134 18.49 -2.14 -22.73
CA HIS A 134 18.43 -2.58 -24.12
C HIS A 134 17.98 -1.46 -25.08
N ASP A 135 17.90 -0.20 -24.63
CA ASP A 135 17.52 0.96 -25.44
C ASP A 135 16.18 0.76 -26.22
N ARG A 136 15.20 0.12 -25.61
CA ARG A 136 13.85 -0.14 -26.15
C ARG A 136 12.83 0.93 -25.77
N SER A 137 13.02 1.57 -24.62
CA SER A 137 12.15 2.64 -24.13
C SER A 137 12.96 3.68 -23.38
N ALA A 138 12.59 4.94 -23.57
CA ALA A 138 13.18 6.05 -22.85
C ALA A 138 12.15 7.09 -22.41
N ILE A 139 12.51 7.83 -21.37
CA ILE A 139 11.78 8.99 -20.87
C ILE A 139 12.78 10.12 -20.78
N HIS A 140 12.58 11.20 -21.51
CA HIS A 140 13.41 12.41 -21.39
C HIS A 140 12.59 13.51 -20.74
N PHE A 141 13.23 14.27 -19.86
CA PHE A 141 12.56 15.32 -19.11
C PHE A 141 13.51 16.46 -18.73
N ARG A 142 12.90 17.62 -18.50
CA ARG A 142 13.51 18.81 -17.94
C ARG A 142 12.90 19.07 -16.57
N VAL A 143 13.73 19.17 -15.54
CA VAL A 143 13.28 19.59 -14.20
C VAL A 143 13.16 21.12 -14.22
N LEU A 144 11.96 21.60 -13.94
CA LEU A 144 11.60 23.02 -13.99
C LEU A 144 11.93 23.75 -12.69
N GLY A 145 11.95 23.01 -11.58
CA GLY A 145 12.22 23.54 -10.25
C GLY A 145 11.86 22.55 -9.16
N ILE A 146 12.38 22.79 -7.96
CA ILE A 146 11.98 22.07 -6.74
C ILE A 146 11.29 23.09 -5.82
N TYR A 147 10.10 22.74 -5.37
CA TYR A 147 9.24 23.58 -4.56
C TYR A 147 8.92 22.90 -3.24
N GLU A 148 8.55 23.67 -2.23
CA GLU A 148 8.10 23.16 -0.95
C GLU A 148 6.57 23.04 -0.94
N LEU A 149 6.08 21.84 -0.67
CA LEU A 149 4.67 21.51 -0.48
C LEU A 149 4.50 20.91 0.92
N ASN A 150 4.06 21.73 1.89
CA ASN A 150 3.89 21.30 3.30
C ASN A 150 5.12 20.54 3.82
N GLU A 151 6.29 21.19 3.80
CA GLU A 151 7.57 20.62 4.22
C GLU A 151 8.09 19.43 3.37
N THR A 152 7.37 19.07 2.30
CA THR A 152 7.75 17.99 1.37
C THR A 152 8.29 18.58 0.07
N PRO A 153 9.44 18.12 -0.45
CA PRO A 153 9.96 18.61 -1.72
C PRO A 153 9.12 18.09 -2.89
N LEU A 154 8.65 19.00 -3.74
CA LEU A 154 7.96 18.71 -4.99
C LEU A 154 8.88 19.02 -6.17
N VAL A 155 9.19 18.03 -6.99
CA VAL A 155 10.00 18.21 -8.21
C VAL A 155 9.06 18.46 -9.38
N SER A 156 8.97 19.70 -9.85
CA SER A 156 8.20 20.03 -11.06
C SER A 156 9.03 19.74 -12.29
N LEU A 157 8.43 19.12 -13.30
CA LEU A 157 9.14 18.74 -14.52
C LEU A 157 8.22 18.74 -15.75
N ALA A 158 8.84 18.74 -16.92
CA ALA A 158 8.18 18.47 -18.20
C ALA A 158 8.84 17.23 -18.84
N TYR A 159 8.04 16.28 -19.33
CA TYR A 159 8.54 15.02 -19.86
C TYR A 159 7.91 14.62 -21.20
N GLU A 160 8.62 13.82 -21.98
CA GLU A 160 8.07 13.06 -23.10
C GLU A 160 8.66 11.64 -23.10
N THR A 161 7.87 10.68 -23.61
CA THR A 161 8.27 9.28 -23.71
C THR A 161 8.64 8.91 -25.14
N ASP A 162 9.70 8.14 -25.31
CA ASP A 162 10.13 7.57 -26.58
C ASP A 162 10.04 6.04 -26.53
N ASN A 163 9.12 5.49 -27.34
CA ASN A 163 8.93 4.04 -27.49
C ASN A 163 9.29 3.59 -28.92
N THR A 164 10.05 4.40 -29.66
CA THR A 164 10.49 4.04 -31.01
C THR A 164 11.62 3.00 -30.95
N ARG A 165 11.68 2.10 -31.93
CA ARG A 165 12.66 0.99 -31.96
C ARG A 165 14.13 1.41 -31.86
N HIS A 166 14.44 2.68 -32.17
CA HIS A 166 15.80 3.22 -32.19
C HIS A 166 15.97 4.48 -31.33
N LEU A 167 14.98 4.80 -30.48
CA LEU A 167 14.99 5.98 -29.63
C LEU A 167 15.36 7.28 -30.36
N TYR A 168 14.85 7.45 -31.59
CA TYR A 168 15.23 8.59 -32.45
C TYR A 168 14.94 9.93 -31.78
N LYS A 169 13.82 10.04 -31.05
CA LYS A 169 13.48 11.29 -30.36
C LYS A 169 14.45 11.58 -29.21
N THR A 170 14.89 10.53 -28.52
CA THR A 170 15.86 10.66 -27.42
C THR A 170 17.21 11.13 -27.95
N ASN A 171 17.68 10.57 -29.08
CA ASN A 171 18.90 11.00 -29.74
C ASN A 171 18.80 12.45 -30.25
N ASP A 172 17.68 12.79 -30.90
CA ASP A 172 17.41 14.16 -31.35
C ASP A 172 17.38 15.15 -30.18
N PHE A 173 16.77 14.75 -29.05
CA PHE A 173 16.76 15.52 -27.81
C PHE A 173 18.17 15.76 -27.29
N ILE A 174 18.98 14.71 -27.15
CA ILE A 174 20.38 14.83 -26.70
C ILE A 174 21.16 15.76 -27.61
N ASP A 175 21.09 15.54 -28.93
CA ASP A 175 21.81 16.33 -29.93
C ASP A 175 21.39 17.80 -29.90
N ALA A 176 20.09 18.08 -29.81
CA ALA A 176 19.57 19.45 -29.73
C ALA A 176 20.08 20.16 -28.48
N ARG A 177 20.12 19.45 -27.34
CA ARG A 177 20.58 19.99 -26.05
C ARG A 177 22.07 20.25 -26.03
N VAL A 178 22.87 19.32 -26.54
CA VAL A 178 24.32 19.49 -26.69
C VAL A 178 24.62 20.69 -27.61
N LYS A 179 23.90 20.83 -28.74
CA LYS A 179 24.04 21.98 -29.65
C LYS A 179 23.63 23.32 -29.00
N ALA A 180 22.63 23.30 -28.11
CA ALA A 180 22.21 24.45 -27.33
C ALA A 180 23.18 24.79 -26.18
N GLY A 181 24.26 24.01 -25.99
CA GLY A 181 25.28 24.25 -24.98
C GLY A 181 24.99 23.61 -23.62
N ALA A 182 24.01 22.69 -23.53
CA ALA A 182 23.80 21.89 -22.33
C ALA A 182 25.04 21.04 -22.08
N ARG A 183 25.75 21.32 -20.99
CA ARG A 183 27.04 20.67 -20.69
C ARG A 183 26.87 19.31 -20.03
N ASN A 184 25.78 19.10 -19.29
CA ASN A 184 25.59 17.91 -18.48
C ASN A 184 24.14 17.40 -18.55
N ILE A 185 23.85 16.47 -19.46
CA ILE A 185 22.58 15.73 -19.48
C ILE A 185 22.77 14.47 -18.64
N ALA A 186 22.02 14.34 -17.54
CA ALA A 186 22.14 13.15 -16.69
C ALA A 186 21.44 11.94 -17.34
N ARG A 187 22.03 10.76 -17.14
CA ARG A 187 21.53 9.50 -17.70
C ARG A 187 21.24 8.52 -16.58
N ILE A 188 20.01 8.06 -16.52
CA ILE A 188 19.54 7.05 -15.56
C ILE A 188 19.23 5.77 -16.32
N THR A 189 19.74 4.63 -15.82
CA THR A 189 19.44 3.30 -16.38
C THR A 189 18.47 2.58 -15.46
N CYS A 190 17.45 1.94 -16.02
CA CYS A 190 16.36 1.32 -15.27
C CYS A 190 15.83 0.06 -15.97
N THR A 191 14.97 -0.69 -15.27
CA THR A 191 14.25 -1.82 -15.88
C THR A 191 13.01 -1.34 -16.64
N LEU A 192 12.44 -2.19 -17.52
CA LEU A 192 11.19 -1.84 -18.21
C LEU A 192 10.01 -1.73 -17.24
N GLU A 193 9.98 -2.58 -16.23
CA GLU A 193 8.97 -2.58 -15.18
C GLU A 193 9.02 -1.28 -14.37
N GLU A 194 10.21 -0.83 -14.01
CA GLU A 194 10.44 0.47 -13.36
C GLU A 194 9.98 1.64 -14.25
N GLN A 195 10.36 1.66 -15.53
CA GLN A 195 9.89 2.71 -16.45
C GLN A 195 8.39 2.71 -16.63
N ALA A 196 7.76 1.54 -16.73
CA ALA A 196 6.31 1.44 -16.87
C ALA A 196 5.61 2.08 -15.66
N LEU A 197 6.09 1.78 -14.45
CA LEU A 197 5.56 2.37 -13.23
C LEU A 197 5.82 3.87 -13.13
N LEU A 198 7.03 4.33 -13.48
CA LEU A 198 7.37 5.75 -13.48
C LEU A 198 6.56 6.55 -14.51
N ARG A 199 6.37 6.04 -15.73
CA ARG A 199 5.50 6.69 -16.74
C ARG A 199 4.06 6.80 -16.24
N HIS A 200 3.58 5.76 -15.57
CA HIS A 200 2.25 5.75 -14.98
C HIS A 200 2.12 6.79 -13.86
N LEU A 201 3.13 6.91 -13.00
CA LEU A 201 3.21 7.95 -11.97
C LEU A 201 3.23 9.36 -12.58
N LEU A 202 4.10 9.61 -13.55
CA LEU A 202 4.24 10.88 -14.25
C LEU A 202 2.93 11.30 -14.93
N HIS A 203 2.24 10.35 -15.55
CA HIS A 203 0.94 10.61 -16.15
C HIS A 203 -0.15 10.88 -15.10
N LEU A 204 -0.19 10.10 -14.02
CA LEU A 204 -1.12 10.33 -12.93
C LEU A 204 -0.94 11.74 -12.35
N ASN A 205 0.30 12.17 -12.14
CA ASN A 205 0.58 13.48 -11.59
C ASN A 205 0.35 14.63 -12.58
N SER A 206 0.48 14.42 -13.88
CA SER A 206 0.14 15.45 -14.87
C SER A 206 -1.35 15.81 -14.84
N THR A 207 -2.23 14.86 -14.53
CA THR A 207 -3.67 15.13 -14.36
C THR A 207 -4.00 15.96 -13.11
N ARG A 208 -3.04 16.09 -12.18
CA ARG A 208 -3.17 16.84 -10.92
C ARG A 208 -2.52 18.22 -10.98
N VAL A 209 -1.82 18.53 -12.07
CA VAL A 209 -1.25 19.85 -12.29
C VAL A 209 -2.37 20.85 -12.58
N ALA A 210 -2.29 22.03 -11.98
CA ALA A 210 -3.25 23.10 -12.22
C ALA A 210 -3.29 23.48 -13.70
N PRO A 211 -4.47 23.58 -14.35
CA PRO A 211 -4.57 23.95 -15.76
C PRO A 211 -3.93 25.31 -16.10
N GLY A 212 -3.82 26.20 -15.11
CA GLY A 212 -3.15 27.50 -15.24
C GLY A 212 -1.63 27.46 -15.14
N TYR A 213 -1.04 26.34 -14.70
CA TYR A 213 0.41 26.19 -14.64
C TYR A 213 0.96 25.91 -16.04
N GLN A 214 1.50 26.97 -16.66
CA GLN A 214 2.09 26.93 -18.00
C GLN A 214 3.56 27.35 -17.92
N PRO A 215 4.45 26.44 -17.51
CA PRO A 215 5.87 26.76 -17.44
C PRO A 215 6.40 27.13 -18.83
N ARG A 216 7.43 27.97 -18.87
CA ARG A 216 8.08 28.34 -20.13
C ARG A 216 8.83 27.13 -20.67
N LEU A 217 8.23 26.44 -21.64
CA LEU A 217 8.86 25.36 -22.39
C LEU A 217 9.59 25.92 -23.61
N GLU A 218 10.65 25.22 -24.02
CA GLU A 218 11.35 25.55 -25.26
C GLU A 218 10.63 25.02 -26.50
N ARG A 219 11.01 25.51 -27.68
CA ARG A 219 10.41 25.06 -28.95
C ARG A 219 10.58 23.56 -29.19
N ALA A 220 11.66 22.95 -28.71
CA ALA A 220 11.89 21.50 -28.82
C ALA A 220 11.06 20.67 -27.81
N GLU A 221 10.36 21.33 -26.88
CA GLU A 221 9.59 20.75 -25.78
C GLU A 221 8.07 20.93 -26.00
N ASP A 222 7.65 21.28 -27.21
CA ASP A 222 6.25 21.55 -27.58
C ASP A 222 5.30 20.36 -27.31
N ARG A 223 5.85 19.14 -27.30
CA ARG A 223 5.13 17.89 -27.02
C ARG A 223 5.25 17.43 -25.57
N TYR A 224 5.98 18.15 -24.73
CA TYR A 224 6.22 17.70 -23.36
C TYR A 224 4.95 17.86 -22.52
N THR A 225 4.71 16.88 -21.67
CA THR A 225 3.65 16.91 -20.67
C THR A 225 4.23 17.45 -19.36
N THR A 226 3.58 18.45 -18.78
CA THR A 226 3.97 18.97 -17.46
C THR A 226 3.47 18.05 -16.37
N SER A 227 4.32 17.75 -15.39
CA SER A 227 4.03 16.87 -14.27
C SER A 227 4.83 17.28 -13.02
N PHE A 228 4.74 16.48 -11.97
CA PHE A 228 5.58 16.60 -10.78
C PHE A 228 5.86 15.22 -10.18
N LEU A 229 6.87 15.17 -9.31
CA LEU A 229 7.20 14.00 -8.49
C LEU A 229 7.28 14.43 -7.02
N LEU A 230 6.75 13.57 -6.15
CA LEU A 230 6.94 13.65 -4.70
C LEU A 230 7.79 12.48 -4.21
N PRO A 231 8.42 12.57 -3.02
CA PRO A 231 9.03 11.44 -2.37
C PRO A 231 8.05 10.27 -2.24
N LEU A 232 8.46 9.11 -2.75
CA LEU A 232 7.67 7.89 -2.70
C LEU A 232 8.00 7.12 -1.42
N ALA A 233 7.06 7.08 -0.48
CA ALA A 233 7.16 6.25 0.72
C ALA A 233 6.63 4.83 0.49
N GLU A 234 7.11 3.88 1.28
CA GLU A 234 6.48 2.55 1.33
C GLU A 234 5.05 2.66 1.87
N LEU A 235 4.16 1.82 1.35
CA LEU A 235 2.81 1.72 1.87
C LEU A 235 2.84 1.14 3.29
N SER A 236 2.20 1.84 4.23
CA SER A 236 1.93 1.31 5.55
C SER A 236 1.03 0.07 5.46
N GLN A 237 1.07 -0.78 6.49
CA GLN A 237 0.22 -1.98 6.55
C GLN A 237 -1.27 -1.62 6.44
N ALA A 238 -1.70 -0.51 7.05
CA ALA A 238 -3.09 -0.06 6.99
C ALA A 238 -3.49 0.34 5.57
N GLN A 239 -2.61 1.04 4.85
CA GLN A 239 -2.83 1.38 3.44
C GLN A 239 -2.87 0.12 2.57
N ILE A 240 -1.96 -0.84 2.78
CA ILE A 240 -1.99 -2.14 2.11
C ILE A 240 -3.33 -2.85 2.40
N GLY A 241 -3.82 -2.82 3.64
CA GLY A 241 -5.11 -3.39 4.01
C GLY A 241 -6.28 -2.78 3.25
N ARG A 242 -6.32 -1.45 3.16
CA ARG A 242 -7.34 -0.72 2.36
C ARG A 242 -7.25 -1.03 0.87
N LEU A 243 -6.04 -1.27 0.36
CA LEU A 243 -5.82 -1.62 -1.05
C LEU A 243 -6.11 -3.10 -1.33
N SER A 244 -5.92 -3.98 -0.35
CA SER A 244 -6.22 -5.41 -0.44
C SER A 244 -7.65 -5.75 -0.02
N SER A 245 -8.38 -4.83 0.62
CA SER A 245 -9.77 -5.07 1.02
C SER A 245 -10.68 -5.15 -0.21
N ASN A 246 -11.63 -6.08 -0.13
CA ASN A 246 -12.66 -6.33 -1.12
C ASN A 246 -13.95 -6.57 -0.36
N ASP A 247 -14.89 -5.62 -0.44
CA ASP A 247 -16.25 -5.73 0.11
C ASP A 247 -17.22 -6.46 -0.86
N GLY A 248 -16.76 -6.67 -2.09
CA GLY A 248 -17.47 -7.27 -3.20
C GLY A 248 -17.32 -8.79 -3.32
N CYS A 249 -17.43 -9.28 -4.56
CA CYS A 249 -17.21 -10.68 -4.88
C CYS A 249 -15.74 -11.07 -4.67
N HIS A 250 -15.46 -12.11 -3.90
CA HIS A 250 -14.11 -12.63 -3.65
C HIS A 250 -13.33 -12.97 -4.94
N VAL A 251 -14.07 -13.37 -5.99
CA VAL A 251 -13.50 -13.74 -7.28
C VAL A 251 -13.35 -12.53 -8.18
N CYS A 252 -14.43 -11.96 -8.69
CA CYS A 252 -14.33 -10.90 -9.70
C CYS A 252 -14.27 -9.48 -9.13
N TRP A 253 -14.38 -9.31 -7.81
CA TRP A 253 -14.42 -8.01 -7.13
C TRP A 253 -15.56 -7.10 -7.61
N ALA A 254 -16.60 -7.69 -8.21
CA ALA A 254 -17.83 -6.97 -8.51
C ALA A 254 -18.45 -6.43 -7.21
N PRO A 255 -19.08 -5.24 -7.24
CA PRO A 255 -19.54 -4.54 -6.04
C PRO A 255 -20.39 -5.37 -5.09
N ALA A 256 -20.29 -5.02 -3.80
CA ALA A 256 -20.92 -5.67 -2.66
C ALA A 256 -22.44 -5.87 -2.80
N SER A 257 -23.14 -4.96 -3.47
CA SER A 257 -24.60 -4.97 -3.61
C SER A 257 -25.17 -6.22 -4.30
N SER A 258 -24.35 -6.95 -5.05
CA SER A 258 -24.75 -8.15 -5.80
C SER A 258 -24.38 -9.47 -5.12
N GLY A 259 -23.63 -9.43 -4.02
CA GLY A 259 -23.00 -10.61 -3.44
C GLY A 259 -23.82 -11.32 -2.38
N ARG A 260 -23.84 -12.66 -2.41
CA ARG A 260 -24.31 -13.50 -1.30
C ARG A 260 -23.12 -14.19 -0.65
N TYR A 261 -23.16 -14.33 0.67
CA TYR A 261 -22.21 -15.15 1.41
C TYR A 261 -22.35 -16.62 1.03
N CYS A 262 -21.23 -17.35 1.05
CA CYS A 262 -21.26 -18.80 1.02
C CYS A 262 -22.12 -19.30 2.18
N THR A 263 -23.15 -20.10 1.90
CA THR A 263 -24.10 -20.56 2.92
C THR A 263 -23.48 -21.54 3.92
N SER A 264 -22.30 -22.09 3.64
CA SER A 264 -21.63 -23.09 4.47
C SER A 264 -20.67 -22.44 5.48
N CYS A 265 -19.66 -21.67 5.02
CA CYS A 265 -18.77 -20.95 5.92
C CYS A 265 -19.27 -19.56 6.36
N ASN A 266 -20.17 -18.93 5.60
CA ASN A 266 -20.63 -17.55 5.81
C ASN A 266 -19.47 -16.51 5.88
N MET A 267 -18.32 -16.78 5.24
CA MET A 267 -17.14 -15.89 5.29
C MET A 267 -16.82 -15.21 3.96
N VAL A 268 -17.06 -15.92 2.86
CA VAL A 268 -16.67 -15.48 1.52
C VAL A 268 -17.92 -15.05 0.75
N LYS A 269 -17.86 -13.90 0.11
CA LYS A 269 -18.96 -13.32 -0.66
C LYS A 269 -18.76 -13.57 -2.16
N PHE A 270 -19.80 -14.00 -2.85
CA PHE A 270 -19.79 -14.21 -4.30
C PHE A 270 -20.95 -13.43 -4.96
N CYS A 271 -20.70 -12.74 -6.07
CA CYS A 271 -21.76 -12.06 -6.84
C CYS A 271 -22.73 -13.03 -7.54
N GLY A 272 -22.44 -14.33 -7.56
CA GLY A 272 -23.31 -15.34 -8.14
C GLY A 272 -22.69 -16.73 -8.18
N ARG A 273 -23.51 -17.71 -8.60
CA ARG A 273 -23.13 -19.13 -8.66
C ARG A 273 -21.92 -19.39 -9.57
N ASN A 274 -21.72 -18.60 -10.62
CA ASN A 274 -20.59 -18.76 -11.53
C ASN A 274 -19.25 -18.45 -10.84
N CYS A 275 -19.18 -17.38 -10.04
CA CYS A 275 -18.00 -17.07 -9.25
C CYS A 275 -17.79 -18.11 -8.14
N GLN A 276 -18.85 -18.49 -7.43
CA GLN A 276 -18.78 -19.52 -6.39
C GLN A 276 -18.27 -20.87 -6.93
N ARG A 277 -18.79 -21.34 -8.07
CA ARG A 277 -18.31 -22.57 -8.73
C ARG A 277 -16.90 -22.44 -9.26
N GLY A 278 -16.55 -21.27 -9.82
CA GLY A 278 -15.21 -21.00 -10.32
C GLY A 278 -14.14 -21.06 -9.24
N ASP A 279 -14.49 -20.66 -8.01
CA ASP A 279 -13.59 -20.67 -6.86
C ASP A 279 -13.68 -21.97 -6.03
N GLN A 280 -14.66 -22.83 -6.32
CA GLN A 280 -14.96 -24.01 -5.51
C GLN A 280 -13.74 -24.90 -5.23
N LYS A 281 -12.81 -25.04 -6.19
CA LYS A 281 -11.60 -25.86 -6.01
C LYS A 281 -10.66 -25.32 -4.93
N ILE A 282 -10.54 -24.00 -4.81
CA ILE A 282 -9.68 -23.32 -3.83
C ILE A 282 -10.46 -23.15 -2.52
N HIS A 283 -11.74 -22.79 -2.63
CA HIS A 283 -12.60 -22.51 -1.49
C HIS A 283 -13.04 -23.75 -0.70
N LYS A 284 -13.14 -24.94 -1.31
CA LYS A 284 -13.71 -26.14 -0.67
C LYS A 284 -13.01 -26.51 0.64
N ASP A 285 -11.69 -26.50 0.68
CA ASP A 285 -10.93 -26.90 1.87
C ASP A 285 -11.09 -25.87 2.99
N PHE A 286 -11.11 -24.58 2.62
CA PHE A 286 -11.42 -23.49 3.54
C PHE A 286 -12.86 -23.62 4.07
N ASP A 287 -13.85 -23.79 3.20
CA ASP A 287 -15.26 -23.90 3.55
C ASP A 287 -15.54 -25.08 4.49
N ALA A 288 -14.97 -26.26 4.19
CA ALA A 288 -15.11 -27.44 5.03
C ALA A 288 -14.55 -27.23 6.45
N ARG A 289 -13.45 -26.48 6.57
CA ARG A 289 -12.83 -26.16 7.86
C ARG A 289 -13.63 -25.15 8.66
N MET A 290 -14.19 -24.15 7.99
CA MET A 290 -14.94 -23.07 8.64
C MET A 290 -16.39 -23.44 8.94
N LYS A 291 -16.92 -24.48 8.29
CA LYS A 291 -18.28 -24.97 8.51
C LYS A 291 -18.50 -25.34 9.98
N GLY A 292 -19.56 -24.79 10.57
CA GLY A 292 -19.91 -25.02 11.97
C GLY A 292 -18.93 -24.39 12.98
N GLY A 293 -18.21 -23.34 12.59
CA GLY A 293 -17.46 -22.52 13.53
C GLY A 293 -18.38 -21.76 14.48
N THR A 294 -17.96 -21.68 15.75
CA THR A 294 -18.68 -20.96 16.80
C THR A 294 -18.18 -19.54 16.89
N TRP A 295 -19.07 -18.58 16.68
CA TRP A 295 -18.78 -17.16 16.74
C TRP A 295 -19.11 -16.62 18.13
N THR A 296 -18.15 -15.93 18.75
CA THR A 296 -18.32 -15.31 20.06
C THR A 296 -18.11 -13.82 19.92
N ASP A 297 -19.10 -13.03 20.33
CA ASP A 297 -19.04 -11.58 20.25
C ASP A 297 -18.13 -11.02 21.34
N ALA A 298 -17.43 -9.94 21.02
CA ALA A 298 -16.63 -9.18 21.96
C ALA A 298 -16.60 -7.70 21.60
N THR A 299 -16.57 -6.86 22.62
CA THR A 299 -16.26 -5.45 22.52
C THR A 299 -14.75 -5.22 22.58
N PHE A 300 -14.25 -4.22 21.86
CA PHE A 300 -12.86 -3.79 21.93
C PHE A 300 -12.77 -2.28 22.03
N VAL A 301 -11.66 -1.78 22.57
CA VAL A 301 -11.37 -0.34 22.67
C VAL A 301 -9.97 -0.03 22.13
N VAL A 302 -9.80 1.05 21.37
CA VAL A 302 -8.48 1.45 20.84
C VAL A 302 -7.65 2.11 21.93
N ASN A 303 -8.27 3.00 22.70
CA ASN A 303 -7.63 3.82 23.73
C ASN A 303 -8.20 3.48 25.12
N PRO A 304 -7.72 2.40 25.77
CA PRO A 304 -8.23 2.02 27.07
C PRO A 304 -7.94 3.10 28.12
N VAL A 305 -8.93 3.38 28.97
CA VAL A 305 -8.78 4.23 30.15
C VAL A 305 -8.77 3.33 31.38
N ILE A 306 -7.64 3.27 32.09
CA ILE A 306 -7.47 2.48 33.32
C ILE A 306 -7.23 3.50 34.45
N ASP A 307 -8.04 3.43 35.50
CA ASP A 307 -7.99 4.33 36.66
C ASP A 307 -8.02 5.83 36.28
N GLY A 308 -8.86 6.18 35.31
CA GLY A 308 -9.01 7.56 34.81
C GLY A 308 -7.83 8.07 33.98
N LYS A 309 -6.82 7.24 33.70
CA LYS A 309 -5.69 7.57 32.83
C LYS A 309 -5.79 6.83 31.51
N GLN A 310 -5.68 7.57 30.41
CA GLN A 310 -5.56 6.98 29.09
C GLN A 310 -4.22 6.22 29.01
N MET A 311 -4.31 4.91 28.76
CA MET A 311 -3.13 4.06 28.67
C MET A 311 -2.55 4.12 27.27
N PHE A 312 -1.23 4.29 27.22
CA PHE A 312 -0.47 4.26 25.98
C PHE A 312 0.02 2.83 25.74
N THR A 313 -0.60 2.14 24.79
CA THR A 313 -0.12 0.84 24.35
C THR A 313 0.92 1.01 23.24
N ALA A 314 2.19 0.94 23.63
CA ALA A 314 3.29 0.84 22.68
C ALA A 314 3.31 -0.58 22.08
N THR A 315 2.94 -0.70 20.81
CA THR A 315 3.21 -1.93 20.06
C THR A 315 4.66 -1.89 19.59
N ILE A 316 5.56 -2.53 20.34
CA ILE A 316 6.97 -2.63 19.95
C ILE A 316 7.07 -3.62 18.78
N ASN A 317 7.12 -3.08 17.56
CA ASN A 317 7.52 -3.85 16.39
C ASN A 317 9.03 -3.76 16.21
N HIS A 318 9.70 -4.91 16.16
CA HIS A 318 11.13 -4.98 15.88
C HIS A 318 11.55 -4.43 14.50
N SER A 319 10.60 -4.18 13.60
CA SER A 319 10.87 -3.78 12.21
C SER A 319 10.75 -2.28 11.93
N SER A 320 10.11 -1.48 12.79
CA SER A 320 9.83 -0.07 12.46
C SER A 320 10.50 0.95 13.36
N GLY A 321 10.92 0.61 14.59
CA GLY A 321 11.52 1.56 15.55
C GLY A 321 10.61 2.73 15.98
N GLN A 322 9.57 3.04 15.20
CA GLN A 322 8.59 4.08 15.43
C GLN A 322 7.51 3.59 16.37
N LEU A 323 7.40 4.27 17.51
CA LEU A 323 6.22 4.22 18.35
C LEU A 323 5.08 4.84 17.57
N SER A 324 4.02 4.08 17.29
CA SER A 324 2.80 4.64 16.74
C SER A 324 2.18 5.57 17.79
N GLU A 325 1.98 6.84 17.45
CA GLU A 325 1.19 7.72 18.31
C GLU A 325 -0.24 7.17 18.44
N PRO A 326 -0.86 7.27 19.63
CA PRO A 326 -2.25 6.91 19.78
C PRO A 326 -3.11 7.71 18.81
N SER A 327 -4.12 7.06 18.24
CA SER A 327 -5.18 7.82 17.57
C SER A 327 -5.78 8.80 18.57
N LYS A 328 -5.71 10.10 18.26
CA LYS A 328 -6.41 11.15 19.03
C LYS A 328 -7.92 11.11 18.80
N SER A 329 -8.38 10.41 17.76
CA SER A 329 -9.80 10.26 17.48
C SER A 329 -10.44 9.31 18.49
N LEU A 330 -11.60 9.73 19.00
CA LEU A 330 -12.51 8.92 19.80
C LEU A 330 -13.48 8.11 18.94
N ASP A 331 -13.42 8.30 17.62
CA ASP A 331 -14.29 7.60 16.68
C ASP A 331 -13.86 6.16 16.54
N ALA A 332 -14.83 5.31 16.21
CA ALA A 332 -14.55 3.93 15.88
C ALA A 332 -13.64 3.85 14.65
N PRO A 333 -12.70 2.88 14.60
CA PRO A 333 -11.91 2.63 13.40
C PRO A 333 -12.80 2.45 12.17
N GLU A 334 -12.34 2.77 10.98
CA GLU A 334 -13.11 2.52 9.75
C GLU A 334 -13.33 1.01 9.53
N ASN A 335 -14.55 0.57 9.16
CA ASN A 335 -14.82 -0.84 8.86
C ASN A 335 -14.40 -1.21 7.43
N VAL A 336 -13.09 -1.21 7.16
CA VAL A 336 -12.56 -1.41 5.80
C VAL A 336 -12.85 -2.80 5.21
N HIS A 337 -13.20 -3.78 6.04
CA HIS A 337 -13.54 -5.15 5.63
C HIS A 337 -15.04 -5.36 5.46
N GLY A 338 -15.87 -4.39 5.83
CA GLY A 338 -17.33 -4.51 5.83
C GLY A 338 -17.80 -5.70 6.69
N ASP A 339 -18.66 -6.52 6.10
CA ASP A 339 -19.23 -7.72 6.75
C ASP A 339 -18.35 -8.98 6.54
N ASN A 340 -17.22 -8.85 5.84
CA ASN A 340 -16.35 -9.98 5.54
C ASN A 340 -15.54 -10.40 6.77
N ALA A 341 -15.36 -11.72 6.92
CA ALA A 341 -14.47 -12.24 7.94
C ALA A 341 -13.01 -11.92 7.55
N THR A 342 -12.27 -11.32 8.45
CA THR A 342 -10.84 -11.04 8.31
C THR A 342 -10.05 -11.83 9.33
N LEU A 343 -8.77 -12.07 9.05
CA LEU A 343 -7.88 -12.74 9.99
C LEU A 343 -7.35 -11.73 11.01
N VAL A 344 -7.60 -12.00 12.28
CA VAL A 344 -7.11 -11.23 13.43
C VAL A 344 -6.06 -12.02 14.21
N LYS A 345 -5.11 -11.30 14.79
CA LYS A 345 -4.20 -11.80 15.80
C LYS A 345 -4.71 -11.35 17.16
N ILE A 346 -4.88 -12.31 18.05
CA ILE A 346 -5.25 -12.07 19.45
C ILE A 346 -4.04 -12.47 20.29
N GLN A 347 -3.57 -11.56 21.12
CA GLN A 347 -2.39 -11.73 21.95
C GLN A 347 -2.77 -11.53 23.42
N ARG A 348 -2.39 -12.49 24.28
CA ARG A 348 -2.62 -12.40 25.72
C ARG A 348 -1.69 -11.35 26.36
N PRO A 349 -2.07 -10.79 27.53
CA PRO A 349 -1.13 -10.00 28.30
C PRO A 349 0.08 -10.85 28.72
N LEU A 350 1.26 -10.22 28.78
CA LEU A 350 2.51 -10.92 29.11
C LEU A 350 2.57 -11.29 30.59
N ALA A 351 2.13 -10.38 31.46
CA ALA A 351 1.99 -10.63 32.88
C ALA A 351 0.71 -11.42 33.16
N LYS A 352 0.83 -12.45 33.99
CA LYS A 352 -0.35 -13.14 34.51
C LYS A 352 -1.05 -12.19 35.49
N PRO A 353 -2.37 -12.00 35.38
CA PRO A 353 -3.14 -11.29 36.39
C PRO A 353 -2.89 -11.92 37.77
N GLU A 354 -2.47 -11.12 38.75
CA GLU A 354 -2.05 -11.58 40.09
C GLU A 354 -3.23 -12.13 40.88
N THR A 355 -4.44 -11.66 40.58
CA THR A 355 -5.66 -12.07 41.25
C THR A 355 -6.65 -12.66 40.25
N ASN A 356 -7.52 -13.56 40.73
CA ASN A 356 -8.67 -14.01 39.95
C ASN A 356 -9.80 -12.96 39.95
N ASP A 357 -9.54 -11.72 40.38
CA ASP A 357 -10.54 -10.67 40.50
C ASP A 357 -11.22 -10.42 39.14
N GLU A 358 -12.53 -10.23 39.20
CA GLU A 358 -13.34 -9.86 38.04
C GLU A 358 -13.09 -8.40 37.64
N ASN A 359 -12.55 -7.58 38.55
CA ASN A 359 -12.12 -6.21 38.29
C ASN A 359 -10.70 -6.08 37.70
N ASP A 360 -10.03 -7.17 37.38
CA ASP A 360 -8.69 -7.12 36.80
C ASP A 360 -8.71 -6.40 35.44
N ALA A 361 -7.85 -5.37 35.30
CA ALA A 361 -7.69 -4.56 34.09
C ALA A 361 -6.93 -5.29 32.96
N ALA A 362 -6.71 -6.60 33.08
CA ALA A 362 -6.14 -7.43 32.04
C ALA A 362 -6.93 -7.31 30.73
N CYS A 363 -6.22 -6.93 29.66
CA CYS A 363 -6.74 -6.87 28.31
C CYS A 363 -5.92 -7.71 27.32
N MET A 364 -6.57 -8.25 26.29
CA MET A 364 -5.93 -8.90 25.15
C MET A 364 -5.79 -7.86 24.04
N LEU A 365 -4.63 -7.86 23.37
CA LEU A 365 -4.44 -7.06 22.17
C LEU A 365 -5.04 -7.82 20.97
N VAL A 366 -5.91 -7.16 20.21
CA VAL A 366 -6.53 -7.67 18.98
C VAL A 366 -6.29 -6.70 17.82
N TYR A 367 -5.90 -7.23 16.67
CA TYR A 367 -5.75 -6.46 15.44
C TYR A 367 -5.79 -7.37 14.22
N ASP A 368 -6.19 -6.84 13.08
CA ASP A 368 -6.17 -7.56 11.81
C ASP A 368 -4.77 -7.55 11.16
N ARG A 369 -4.60 -8.40 10.14
CA ARG A 369 -3.31 -8.58 9.45
C ARG A 369 -2.74 -7.27 8.93
N TYR A 370 -3.62 -6.38 8.50
CA TYR A 370 -3.26 -5.12 7.90
C TYR A 370 -3.25 -3.94 8.88
N ARG A 371 -3.53 -4.15 10.17
CA ARG A 371 -3.64 -3.06 11.17
C ARG A 371 -4.61 -1.96 10.76
N THR A 372 -5.69 -2.34 10.09
CA THR A 372 -6.81 -1.44 9.78
C THR A 372 -7.58 -1.09 11.04
N PHE A 373 -7.49 -1.93 12.07
CA PHE A 373 -7.78 -1.57 13.44
C PHE A 373 -6.76 -2.20 14.39
N THR A 374 -6.64 -1.65 15.59
CA THR A 374 -5.92 -2.24 16.72
C THR A 374 -6.67 -1.87 17.99
N GLY A 375 -6.94 -2.85 18.85
CA GLY A 375 -7.76 -2.64 20.02
C GLY A 375 -7.47 -3.63 21.14
N HIS A 376 -8.16 -3.39 22.25
CA HIS A 376 -8.00 -4.11 23.51
C HIS A 376 -9.34 -4.71 23.91
N ILE A 377 -9.36 -6.02 24.13
CA ILE A 377 -10.52 -6.75 24.63
C ILE A 377 -10.30 -6.98 26.13
N PHE A 378 -11.17 -6.45 26.97
CA PHE A 378 -11.07 -6.60 28.43
C PHE A 378 -11.76 -7.86 28.92
N LYS A 379 -11.17 -8.53 29.92
CA LYS A 379 -11.77 -9.71 30.58
C LYS A 379 -13.16 -9.41 31.14
N LYS A 380 -13.30 -8.28 31.84
CA LYS A 380 -14.53 -7.86 32.51
C LYS A 380 -15.72 -7.77 31.55
N ASP A 381 -15.51 -7.16 30.38
CA ASP A 381 -16.57 -6.93 29.40
C ASP A 381 -16.80 -8.14 28.49
N ASN A 382 -15.81 -9.05 28.40
CA ASN A 382 -15.80 -10.16 27.46
C ASN A 382 -15.38 -11.51 28.09
N PRO A 383 -16.00 -11.93 29.21
CA PRO A 383 -15.52 -13.08 29.99
C PRO A 383 -15.56 -14.40 29.20
N GLU A 384 -16.56 -14.58 28.34
CA GLU A 384 -16.71 -15.78 27.52
C GLU A 384 -15.60 -15.90 26.47
N LEU A 385 -15.42 -14.88 25.64
CA LEU A 385 -14.38 -14.84 24.63
C LEU A 385 -12.99 -14.94 25.29
N TRP A 386 -12.79 -14.21 26.39
CA TRP A 386 -11.55 -14.26 27.16
C TRP A 386 -11.22 -15.68 27.63
N GLY A 387 -12.17 -16.35 28.29
CA GLY A 387 -11.99 -17.70 28.81
C GLY A 387 -11.68 -18.71 27.71
N LYS A 388 -12.37 -18.63 26.56
CA LYS A 388 -12.11 -19.47 25.40
C LYS A 388 -10.73 -19.19 24.78
N ALA A 389 -10.36 -17.93 24.62
CA ALA A 389 -9.08 -17.54 24.02
C ALA A 389 -7.90 -17.92 24.93
N MET A 390 -8.00 -17.71 26.25
CA MET A 390 -6.94 -18.09 27.20
C MET A 390 -6.66 -19.59 27.24
N LYS A 391 -7.66 -20.45 26.97
CA LYS A 391 -7.43 -21.90 26.83
C LYS A 391 -6.53 -22.26 25.64
N LEU A 392 -6.54 -21.43 24.59
CA LEU A 392 -5.70 -21.62 23.40
C LEU A 392 -4.28 -21.04 23.57
N MET A 393 -4.10 -20.16 24.55
CA MET A 393 -2.83 -19.50 24.85
C MET A 393 -2.63 -19.43 26.38
N PRO A 394 -2.42 -20.58 27.05
CA PRO A 394 -2.27 -20.61 28.50
C PRO A 394 -0.96 -19.94 28.95
N TYR A 395 -0.96 -19.36 30.15
CA TYR A 395 0.27 -18.86 30.79
C TYR A 395 1.27 -20.00 30.98
N GLY A 396 2.56 -19.71 30.75
CA GLY A 396 3.63 -20.71 30.74
C GLY A 396 3.79 -21.47 29.42
N SER A 397 2.88 -21.33 28.45
CA SER A 397 3.08 -21.88 27.10
C SER A 397 3.84 -20.93 26.19
N GLU A 398 4.48 -21.49 25.16
CA GLU A 398 5.12 -20.74 24.07
C GLU A 398 4.12 -19.94 23.22
N SER A 399 2.84 -20.33 23.25
CA SER A 399 1.77 -19.65 22.52
C SER A 399 1.30 -18.43 23.31
N VAL A 400 1.90 -17.28 23.00
CA VAL A 400 1.46 -15.96 23.51
C VAL A 400 0.36 -15.33 22.65
N ARG A 401 0.01 -15.95 21.53
CA ARG A 401 -0.93 -15.40 20.56
C ARG A 401 -1.61 -16.50 19.76
N VAL A 402 -2.80 -16.18 19.24
CA VAL A 402 -3.54 -17.01 18.29
C VAL A 402 -4.00 -16.18 17.10
N TYR A 403 -4.22 -16.84 15.97
CA TYR A 403 -4.76 -16.22 14.77
C TYR A 403 -6.14 -16.80 14.50
N ARG A 404 -7.15 -15.95 14.37
CA ARG A 404 -8.56 -16.36 14.26
C ARG A 404 -9.30 -15.47 13.28
N PHE A 405 -10.42 -15.96 12.75
CA PHE A 405 -11.27 -15.14 11.90
C PHE A 405 -12.20 -14.31 12.77
N ALA A 406 -12.34 -13.04 12.45
CA ALA A 406 -13.28 -12.14 13.08
C ALA A 406 -14.07 -11.36 12.04
N LYS A 407 -15.31 -11.03 12.36
CA LYS A 407 -16.15 -10.12 11.61
C LYS A 407 -16.42 -8.90 12.47
N ARG A 408 -16.53 -7.74 11.87
CA ARG A 408 -17.02 -6.58 12.58
C ARG A 408 -18.54 -6.63 12.62
N THR A 409 -19.14 -6.55 13.81
CA THR A 409 -20.60 -6.58 14.01
C THR A 409 -21.16 -5.23 14.45
N GLY A 410 -20.28 -4.24 14.62
CA GLY A 410 -20.61 -2.88 14.99
C GLY A 410 -19.33 -2.06 15.16
N ASP A 411 -19.51 -0.80 15.55
CA ASP A 411 -18.42 0.17 15.66
C ASP A 411 -17.31 -0.30 16.62
N TRP A 412 -17.68 -0.90 17.74
CA TRP A 412 -16.74 -1.38 18.76
C TRP A 412 -16.88 -2.87 19.05
N THR A 413 -17.54 -3.61 18.17
CA THR A 413 -17.83 -5.03 18.37
C THR A 413 -17.29 -5.89 17.24
N LEU A 414 -16.75 -7.04 17.63
CA LEU A 414 -16.26 -8.10 16.76
C LEU A 414 -17.00 -9.38 17.11
N SER A 415 -17.27 -10.21 16.11
CA SER A 415 -17.64 -11.61 16.30
C SER A 415 -16.48 -12.49 15.89
N VAL A 416 -15.91 -13.26 16.82
CA VAL A 416 -14.67 -14.02 16.62
C VAL A 416 -14.94 -15.52 16.62
N CYS A 417 -14.43 -16.21 15.60
CA CYS A 417 -14.47 -17.66 15.51
C CYS A 417 -13.20 -18.26 16.10
N LEU A 418 -13.25 -18.68 17.38
CA LEU A 418 -12.09 -19.16 18.14
C LEU A 418 -11.78 -20.65 17.93
N ASP A 419 -12.77 -21.44 17.54
CA ASP A 419 -12.68 -22.90 17.40
C ASP A 419 -12.18 -23.35 16.01
N ARG A 420 -12.10 -22.44 15.05
CA ARG A 420 -11.58 -22.71 13.70
C ARG A 420 -10.29 -21.94 13.45
N GLU A 421 -9.22 -22.68 13.28
CA GLU A 421 -7.90 -22.10 13.01
C GLU A 421 -7.71 -21.83 11.51
N PRO A 422 -6.91 -20.83 11.11
CA PRO A 422 -6.52 -20.63 9.73
C PRO A 422 -5.66 -21.78 9.19
N PHE A 423 -5.52 -21.84 7.86
CA PHE A 423 -4.66 -22.83 7.23
C PHE A 423 -3.18 -22.50 7.48
N GLY A 424 -2.46 -23.45 8.09
CA GLY A 424 -1.07 -23.26 8.48
C GLY A 424 -0.88 -22.13 9.50
N LYS A 425 0.39 -21.76 9.73
CA LYS A 425 0.74 -20.59 10.53
C LYS A 425 0.61 -19.35 9.63
N PRO A 426 -0.34 -18.43 9.89
CA PRO A 426 -0.47 -17.25 9.06
C PRO A 426 0.79 -16.40 9.08
N VAL A 427 1.13 -15.87 7.92
CA VAL A 427 2.20 -14.89 7.78
C VAL A 427 1.67 -13.55 8.27
N TRP A 428 2.29 -13.01 9.32
CA TRP A 428 1.81 -11.83 10.04
C TRP A 428 2.85 -10.72 10.09
#